data_AF-A0A396ZWU1-F1
#
_entry.id   AF-A0A396ZWU1-F1
#
_cell.length_a   1.000
_cell.length_b   1.000
_cell.length_c   1.000
_cell.angle_alpha   90.00
_cell.angle_beta   90.00
_cell.angle_gamma   90.00
#
_symmetry.space_group_name_H-M   'P 1'
#
loop_
_entity.id
_entity.type
_entity.pdbx_description
1 polymer ?
#
loop_
_entity_poly.entity_id
_entity_poly.type
_entity_poly.pdbx_seq_one_letter_code
_entity_poly.pdbx_strand_id
1 'polypeptide(L)'
;MGIPTALDDIHGIAANAWDELAIPSGSSVDRIVSVYREICLKRALGMELDKEFFKKAVAYRFLNSIPLARKEYRADDILPLLHSLDATGDMSDPSRSVRACAMLDVSIGCMERAQSPWQLPYVNYVINVHYCMRKHVVRRRYSEFLALHDSLMQKLPVIPHLPAKSWRYKLVMPSDRARDLVLYLSRIIQLLTYRKLFSTDIMAFLEIDYCTLRSEEEALSADALNRIAPVLDGSIVFLVDSSWMTQWRNFVLDKDGMSPPGPISNADLLDDHGRPKKHMVVPRHYRFLSAAAWKFFRLIYRGGPEITRNTKSIYAPRVFSPEMACLKVQTFVRGFLARSHAHRRRHAMGFRRPIMERSFEAMETLQLTERKQATTKS
;
A
#
# COMPACT_ATOMS: atom_id res chain seq x y z
N MET A 1 27.19 25.47 38.21
CA MET A 1 26.44 24.57 37.32
C MET A 1 25.95 25.41 36.16
N GLY A 2 26.58 25.27 35.00
CA GLY A 2 26.26 26.09 33.81
C GLY A 2 24.88 25.73 33.28
N ILE A 3 24.09 26.75 32.95
CA ILE A 3 22.79 26.60 32.30
C ILE A 3 23.07 26.07 30.88
N PRO A 4 22.47 24.95 30.43
CA PRO A 4 22.65 24.45 29.07
C PRO A 4 22.27 25.56 28.09
N THR A 5 23.16 25.86 27.14
CA THR A 5 22.84 26.84 26.10
C THR A 5 21.94 26.17 25.06
N ALA A 6 21.04 26.93 24.41
CA ALA A 6 20.16 26.39 23.37
C ALA A 6 20.90 25.71 22.21
N LEU A 7 22.20 26.00 22.04
CA LEU A 7 23.06 25.39 21.04
C LEU A 7 23.49 23.96 21.45
N ASP A 8 23.79 23.73 22.74
CA ASP A 8 24.14 22.41 23.28
C ASP A 8 22.96 21.44 23.15
N ASP A 9 21.73 21.94 23.37
CA ASP A 9 20.51 21.16 23.18
C ASP A 9 20.29 20.76 21.72
N ILE A 10 20.57 21.66 20.76
CA ILE A 10 20.42 21.37 19.32
C ILE A 10 21.44 20.32 18.86
N HIS A 11 22.70 20.42 19.31
CA HIS A 11 23.73 19.43 18.98
C HIS A 11 23.40 18.06 19.58
N GLY A 12 22.89 18.01 20.82
CA GLY A 12 22.40 16.77 21.45
C GLY A 12 21.22 16.16 20.70
N ILE A 13 20.22 16.96 20.31
CA ILE A 13 19.06 16.51 19.53
C ILE A 13 19.48 15.99 18.15
N ALA A 14 20.43 16.67 17.49
CA ALA A 14 20.93 16.25 16.19
C ALA A 14 21.72 14.94 16.29
N ALA A 15 22.60 14.80 17.28
CA ALA A 15 23.33 13.56 17.54
C ALA A 15 22.36 12.39 17.77
N ASN A 16 21.35 12.60 18.62
CA ASN A 16 20.30 11.61 18.86
C ASN A 16 19.58 11.21 17.55
N ALA A 17 19.31 12.15 16.65
CA ALA A 17 18.65 11.83 15.38
C ALA A 17 19.51 10.94 14.45
N TRP A 18 20.83 11.15 14.41
CA TRP A 18 21.74 10.28 13.66
C TRP A 18 21.80 8.87 14.27
N ASP A 19 21.85 8.79 15.60
CA ASP A 19 21.90 7.53 16.34
C ASP A 19 20.60 6.72 16.20
N GLU A 20 19.43 7.37 16.21
CA GLU A 20 18.12 6.72 16.00
C GLU A 20 18.02 6.05 14.62
N LEU A 21 18.66 6.61 13.60
CA LEU A 21 18.76 6.00 12.26
C LEU A 21 19.99 5.09 12.10
N ALA A 22 20.80 4.93 13.14
CA ALA A 22 22.03 4.14 13.15
C ALA A 22 22.98 4.50 11.98
N ILE A 23 23.17 5.79 11.73
CA ILE A 23 24.04 6.31 10.67
C ILE A 23 25.07 7.31 11.22
N PRO A 24 26.28 7.39 10.65
CA PRO A 24 27.27 8.36 11.07
C PRO A 24 26.78 9.80 10.92
N SER A 25 27.13 10.65 11.89
CA SER A 25 26.89 12.10 11.81
C SER A 25 27.49 12.69 10.53
N GLY A 26 26.71 13.48 9.81
CA GLY A 26 27.14 14.07 8.53
C GLY A 26 27.00 13.14 7.32
N SER A 27 26.31 12.00 7.45
CA SER A 27 25.97 11.16 6.29
C SER A 27 25.19 11.93 5.23
N SER A 28 25.39 11.58 3.96
CA SER A 28 24.69 12.24 2.84
C SER A 28 23.17 12.03 2.91
N VAL A 29 22.42 12.94 2.27
CA VAL A 29 20.95 12.83 2.15
C VAL A 29 20.54 11.51 1.51
N ASP A 30 21.26 11.05 0.49
CA ASP A 30 20.98 9.77 -0.17
C ASP A 30 21.15 8.59 0.78
N ARG A 31 22.15 8.64 1.67
CA ARG A 31 22.35 7.62 2.69
C ARG A 31 21.21 7.63 3.70
N ILE A 32 20.80 8.81 4.18
CA ILE A 32 19.65 8.96 5.09
C ILE A 32 18.38 8.37 4.47
N VAL A 33 18.09 8.73 3.21
CA VAL A 33 16.92 8.26 2.46
C VAL A 33 16.97 6.75 2.23
N SER A 34 18.12 6.21 1.84
CA SER A 34 18.31 4.77 1.62
C SER A 34 18.05 3.96 2.90
N VAL A 35 18.64 4.37 4.02
CA VAL A 35 18.46 3.71 5.32
C VAL A 35 17.00 3.81 5.79
N TYR A 36 16.39 4.99 5.68
CA TYR A 36 15.00 5.17 6.07
C TYR A 36 14.02 4.36 5.20
N ARG A 37 14.31 4.20 3.89
CA ARG A 37 13.57 3.29 2.99
C ARG A 37 13.62 1.85 3.49
N GLU A 38 14.81 1.35 3.83
CA GLU A 38 14.95 -0.02 4.36
C GLU A 38 14.18 -0.21 5.67
N ILE A 39 14.24 0.77 6.59
CA ILE A 39 13.45 0.76 7.84
C ILE A 39 11.94 0.69 7.54
N CYS A 40 11.46 1.52 6.61
CA CYS A 40 10.05 1.51 6.21
C CYS A 40 9.64 0.16 5.62
N LEU A 41 10.43 -0.40 4.70
CA LEU A 41 10.14 -1.69 4.06
C LEU A 41 10.12 -2.84 5.07
N LYS A 42 11.13 -2.91 5.96
CA LYS A 42 11.19 -3.93 7.02
C LYS A 42 9.94 -3.90 7.89
N ARG A 43 9.50 -2.70 8.29
CA ARG A 43 8.33 -2.54 9.14
C ARG A 43 7.01 -2.80 8.40
N ALA A 44 6.86 -2.28 7.18
CA ALA A 44 5.65 -2.43 6.36
C ALA A 44 5.39 -3.88 5.94
N LEU A 45 6.46 -4.63 5.66
CA LEU A 45 6.37 -6.04 5.29
C LEU A 45 6.32 -6.98 6.51
N GLY A 46 6.46 -6.43 7.72
CA GLY A 46 6.42 -7.20 8.97
C GLY A 46 7.65 -8.07 9.19
N MET A 47 8.80 -7.68 8.62
CA MET A 47 10.10 -8.31 8.88
C MET A 47 10.60 -7.96 10.29
N GLU A 48 10.32 -6.74 10.74
CA GLU A 48 10.67 -6.25 12.07
C GLU A 48 9.43 -5.64 12.75
N LEU A 49 9.22 -5.95 14.03
CA LEU A 49 8.12 -5.41 14.85
C LEU A 49 8.51 -4.11 15.56
N ASP A 50 9.37 -3.32 14.93
CA ASP A 50 9.99 -2.12 15.51
C ASP A 50 8.95 -1.20 16.18
N LYS A 51 9.03 -1.14 17.52
CA LYS A 51 8.17 -0.31 18.37
C LYS A 51 8.64 1.14 18.38
N GLU A 52 9.87 1.40 17.94
CA GLU A 52 10.51 2.71 17.92
C GLU A 52 10.48 3.37 16.53
N PHE A 53 9.74 2.80 15.58
CA PHE A 53 9.59 3.34 14.23
C PHE A 53 9.22 4.83 14.22
N PHE A 54 8.39 5.27 15.17
CA PHE A 54 8.02 6.68 15.31
C PHE A 54 9.25 7.58 15.57
N LYS A 55 10.18 7.17 16.44
CA LYS A 55 11.41 7.93 16.71
C LYS A 55 12.26 8.05 15.46
N LYS A 56 12.40 6.95 14.71
CA LYS A 56 13.12 6.90 13.42
C LYS A 56 12.48 7.80 12.37
N ALA A 57 11.16 7.83 12.30
CA ALA A 57 10.43 8.73 11.42
C ALA A 57 10.63 10.20 11.78
N VAL A 58 10.63 10.53 13.08
CA VAL A 58 10.94 11.90 13.57
C VAL A 58 12.39 12.26 13.25
N ALA A 59 13.34 11.37 13.50
CA ALA A 59 14.76 11.58 13.19
C ALA A 59 14.99 11.81 11.69
N TYR A 60 14.39 10.98 10.82
CA TYR A 60 14.43 11.17 9.37
C TYR A 60 13.90 12.54 8.95
N ARG A 61 12.75 12.95 9.51
CA ARG A 61 12.13 14.25 9.19
C ARG A 61 13.00 15.40 9.68
N PHE A 62 13.57 15.30 10.88
CA PHE A 62 14.50 16.29 11.42
C PHE A 62 15.75 16.45 10.54
N LEU A 63 16.44 15.34 10.22
CA LEU A 63 17.63 15.34 9.37
C LEU A 63 17.36 15.84 7.95
N ASN A 64 16.10 15.76 7.51
CA ASN A 64 15.66 16.29 6.22
C ASN A 64 14.94 17.65 6.32
N SER A 65 14.93 18.33 7.46
CA SER A 65 14.24 19.62 7.64
C SER A 65 12.77 19.58 7.20
N ILE A 66 12.08 18.46 7.43
CA ILE A 66 10.66 18.26 7.13
C ILE A 66 9.84 18.64 8.37
N PRO A 67 8.81 19.51 8.26
CA PRO A 67 8.05 20.00 9.42
C PRO A 67 7.34 18.89 10.20
N LEU A 68 7.61 18.71 11.50
CA LEU A 68 7.13 17.56 12.28
C LEU A 68 5.61 17.51 12.53
N ALA A 69 4.88 18.63 12.50
CA ALA A 69 3.61 18.78 13.19
C ALA A 69 2.32 18.34 12.45
N ARG A 70 2.38 17.83 11.21
CA ARG A 70 1.17 17.68 10.37
C ARG A 70 0.69 16.26 10.14
N LYS A 71 1.59 15.35 9.77
CA LYS A 71 1.27 13.96 9.50
C LYS A 71 2.38 13.07 10.05
N GLU A 72 1.99 12.07 10.82
CA GLU A 72 2.91 11.00 11.21
C GLU A 72 3.15 10.08 10.02
N TYR A 73 4.42 9.84 9.69
CA TYR A 73 4.77 8.85 8.67
C TYR A 73 4.51 7.46 9.23
N ARG A 74 3.76 6.66 8.47
CA ARG A 74 3.61 5.23 8.71
C ARG A 74 4.54 4.48 7.77
N ALA A 75 5.04 3.32 8.21
CA ALA A 75 5.89 2.47 7.37
C ALA A 75 5.20 2.12 6.03
N ASP A 76 3.90 1.84 6.07
CA ASP A 76 3.10 1.49 4.90
C ASP A 76 2.93 2.64 3.90
N ASP A 77 3.20 3.89 4.31
CA ASP A 77 3.02 5.07 3.46
C ASP A 77 4.00 5.10 2.27
N ILE A 78 5.11 4.36 2.35
CA ILE A 78 6.08 4.20 1.25
C ILE A 78 5.51 3.36 0.11
N LEU A 79 4.57 2.46 0.39
CA LEU A 79 4.03 1.55 -0.61
C LEU A 79 2.96 2.26 -1.44
N PRO A 80 2.88 2.01 -2.77
CA PRO A 80 1.89 2.61 -3.66
C PRO A 80 0.51 1.95 -3.47
N LEU A 81 -0.11 2.19 -2.31
CA LEU A 81 -1.38 1.55 -1.91
C LEU A 81 -2.60 2.44 -2.12
N LEU A 82 -2.42 3.73 -2.42
CA LEU A 82 -3.54 4.62 -2.70
C LEU A 82 -4.06 4.40 -4.12
N HIS A 83 -5.37 4.37 -4.26
CA HIS A 83 -6.05 4.27 -5.55
C HIS A 83 -6.43 5.65 -6.08
N SER A 84 -6.47 5.80 -7.41
CA SER A 84 -6.91 7.07 -8.02
C SER A 84 -8.36 7.36 -7.65
N LEU A 85 -8.65 8.61 -7.28
CA LEU A 85 -10.01 9.11 -7.10
C LEU A 85 -10.82 9.09 -8.40
N ASP A 86 -10.12 9.14 -9.55
CA ASP A 86 -10.74 9.14 -10.87
C ASP A 86 -11.07 7.73 -11.37
N ALA A 87 -10.70 6.69 -10.60
CA ALA A 87 -10.97 5.31 -10.97
C ALA A 87 -12.48 5.03 -11.04
N THR A 88 -12.96 4.66 -12.22
CA THR A 88 -14.37 4.29 -12.40
C THR A 88 -14.62 2.85 -11.94
N GLY A 89 -15.91 2.50 -11.84
CA GLY A 89 -16.37 1.17 -11.47
C GLY A 89 -16.03 0.06 -12.48
N ASP A 90 -15.64 0.42 -13.71
CA ASP A 90 -15.34 -0.54 -14.77
C ASP A 90 -14.01 -1.27 -14.51
N MET A 91 -14.01 -2.59 -14.70
CA MET A 91 -12.82 -3.44 -14.58
C MET A 91 -11.78 -3.15 -15.65
N SER A 92 -12.18 -2.61 -16.80
CA SER A 92 -11.29 -2.30 -17.93
C SER A 92 -10.60 -0.94 -17.83
N ASP A 93 -10.99 -0.11 -16.84
CA ASP A 93 -10.53 1.27 -16.72
C ASP A 93 -9.02 1.35 -16.39
N PRO A 94 -8.20 1.96 -17.27
CA PRO A 94 -6.76 2.14 -17.04
C PRO A 94 -6.43 2.89 -15.74
N SER A 95 -7.31 3.79 -15.30
CA SER A 95 -7.11 4.59 -14.09
C SER A 95 -7.11 3.77 -12.80
N ARG A 96 -7.64 2.53 -12.82
CA ARG A 96 -7.56 1.58 -11.69
C ARG A 96 -6.17 1.05 -11.41
N SER A 97 -5.34 0.97 -12.46
CA SER A 97 -3.95 0.56 -12.35
C SER A 97 -3.08 1.68 -11.80
N VAL A 98 -3.59 2.91 -11.80
CA VAL A 98 -2.91 4.08 -11.29
C VAL A 98 -2.91 4.07 -9.76
N ARG A 99 -1.72 4.15 -9.18
CA ARG A 99 -1.49 4.10 -7.74
C ARG A 99 -0.47 5.13 -7.32
N ALA A 100 -0.59 5.59 -6.09
CA ALA A 100 0.34 6.50 -5.46
C ALA A 100 0.64 6.07 -4.02
N CYS A 101 1.76 6.57 -3.47
CA CYS A 101 2.11 6.35 -2.08
C CYS A 101 1.44 7.41 -1.19
N ALA A 102 1.31 7.11 0.09
CA ALA A 102 0.71 8.07 1.03
C ALA A 102 1.74 9.05 1.61
N MET A 103 3.03 8.86 1.33
CA MET A 103 4.11 9.69 1.87
C MET A 103 4.16 11.07 1.19
N LEU A 104 3.15 11.91 1.44
CA LEU A 104 3.01 13.27 0.94
C LEU A 104 2.86 14.24 2.11
N ASP A 105 3.74 15.24 2.18
CA ASP A 105 3.67 16.37 3.07
C ASP A 105 3.85 17.67 2.29
N VAL A 106 3.16 18.72 2.72
CA VAL A 106 3.18 20.03 2.06
C VAL A 106 3.29 21.13 3.10
N SER A 107 4.08 22.14 2.79
CA SER A 107 4.18 23.37 3.58
C SER A 107 4.33 24.58 2.68
N ILE A 108 3.95 25.76 3.16
CA ILE A 108 4.29 27.01 2.48
C ILE A 108 5.54 27.54 3.16
N GLY A 109 6.63 27.65 2.40
CA GLY A 109 7.90 28.20 2.87
C GLY A 109 7.85 29.72 2.94
N CYS A 110 7.39 30.36 1.86
CA CYS A 110 7.27 31.81 1.78
C CYS A 110 6.19 32.24 0.77
N MET A 111 6.00 33.54 0.64
CA MET A 111 5.16 34.16 -0.39
C MET A 111 6.00 35.16 -1.18
N GLU A 112 5.84 35.14 -2.50
CA GLU A 112 6.59 36.00 -3.41
C GLU A 112 5.61 36.89 -4.19
N ARG A 113 5.94 38.17 -4.36
CA ARG A 113 5.24 39.03 -5.32
C ARG A 113 5.83 38.78 -6.70
N ALA A 114 4.96 38.52 -7.67
CA ALA A 114 5.33 38.36 -9.05
C ALA A 114 4.48 39.29 -9.93
N GLN A 115 5.04 39.68 -11.06
CA GLN A 115 4.36 40.49 -12.05
C GLN A 115 4.73 39.96 -13.43
N SER A 116 3.72 39.73 -14.25
CA SER A 116 3.91 39.41 -15.65
C SER A 116 3.75 40.69 -16.48
N PRO A 117 4.40 40.81 -17.65
CA PRO A 117 4.22 41.98 -18.52
C PRO A 117 2.74 42.24 -18.76
N TRP A 118 2.32 43.50 -18.65
CA TRP A 118 0.93 43.93 -18.87
C TRP A 118 -0.11 43.36 -17.89
N GLN A 119 0.32 42.80 -16.75
CA GLN A 119 -0.57 42.32 -15.70
C GLN A 119 -0.32 43.03 -14.37
N LEU A 120 -1.37 43.12 -13.55
CA LEU A 120 -1.26 43.58 -12.17
C LEU A 120 -0.39 42.59 -11.36
N PRO A 121 0.37 43.09 -10.36
CA PRO A 121 1.11 42.23 -9.45
C PRO A 121 0.21 41.20 -8.76
N TYR A 122 0.71 39.99 -8.62
CA TYR A 122 0.04 38.89 -7.93
C TYR A 122 0.97 38.23 -6.91
N VAL A 123 0.38 37.41 -6.04
CA VAL A 123 1.12 36.68 -5.00
C VAL A 123 1.19 35.21 -5.36
N ASN A 124 2.42 34.70 -5.40
CA ASN A 124 2.71 33.27 -5.46
C ASN A 124 2.94 32.73 -4.05
N TYR A 125 2.32 31.60 -3.76
CA TYR A 125 2.62 30.79 -2.58
C TYR A 125 3.68 29.77 -2.98
N VAL A 126 4.82 29.81 -2.29
CA VAL A 126 5.92 28.88 -2.51
C VAL A 126 5.69 27.65 -1.63
N ILE A 127 5.22 26.58 -2.26
CA ILE A 127 4.84 25.33 -1.61
C ILE A 127 6.05 24.39 -1.64
N ASN A 128 6.58 24.05 -0.48
CA ASN A 128 7.53 22.96 -0.34
C ASN A 128 6.75 21.65 -0.28
N VAL A 129 7.06 20.74 -1.20
CA VAL A 129 6.44 19.44 -1.33
C VAL A 129 7.46 18.38 -0.95
N HIS A 130 7.09 17.49 -0.03
CA HIS A 130 7.84 16.28 0.28
C HIS A 130 7.00 15.09 -0.14
N TYR A 131 7.42 14.39 -1.20
CA TYR A 131 6.69 13.23 -1.72
C TYR A 131 7.64 12.05 -1.93
N CYS A 132 7.30 10.91 -1.33
CA CYS A 132 8.08 9.67 -1.37
C CYS A 132 9.59 9.90 -1.19
N MET A 133 9.97 10.51 -0.06
CA MET A 133 11.36 10.84 0.30
C MET A 133 12.06 11.91 -0.55
N ARG A 134 11.38 12.51 -1.54
CA ARG A 134 11.92 13.56 -2.40
C ARG A 134 11.34 14.91 -2.06
N LYS A 135 12.11 15.97 -2.36
CA LYS A 135 11.72 17.36 -2.10
C LYS A 135 11.68 18.12 -3.41
N HIS A 136 10.63 18.90 -3.59
CA HIS A 136 10.56 19.89 -4.66
C HIS A 136 9.73 21.09 -4.20
N VAL A 137 9.79 22.16 -4.99
CA VAL A 137 9.15 23.43 -4.66
C VAL A 137 8.28 23.85 -5.83
N VAL A 138 7.02 24.20 -5.53
CA VAL A 138 6.03 24.60 -6.53
C VAL A 138 5.51 25.98 -6.20
N ARG A 139 5.24 26.79 -7.22
CA ARG A 139 4.65 28.13 -7.07
C ARG A 139 3.22 28.11 -7.55
N ARG A 140 2.29 28.52 -6.69
CA ARG A 140 0.85 28.58 -7.03
C ARG A 140 0.24 29.90 -6.63
N ARG A 141 -0.68 30.39 -7.45
CA ARG A 141 -1.54 31.54 -7.14
C ARG A 141 -2.82 31.07 -6.49
N TYR A 142 -3.46 31.95 -5.73
CA TYR A 142 -4.75 31.65 -5.10
C TYR A 142 -5.85 31.26 -6.12
N SER A 143 -5.81 31.78 -7.35
CA SER A 143 -6.73 31.36 -8.43
C SER A 143 -6.57 29.88 -8.81
N GLU A 144 -5.37 29.31 -8.69
CA GLU A 144 -5.13 27.90 -8.96
C GLU A 144 -5.65 27.02 -7.80
N PHE A 145 -5.59 27.51 -6.56
CA PHE A 145 -6.24 26.83 -5.43
C PHE A 145 -7.77 26.79 -5.60
N LEU A 146 -8.37 27.85 -6.13
CA LEU A 146 -9.80 27.87 -6.47
C LEU A 146 -10.14 26.86 -7.55
N ALA A 147 -9.38 26.83 -8.65
CA ALA A 147 -9.61 25.86 -9.72
C ALA A 147 -9.49 24.41 -9.20
N LEU A 148 -8.50 24.13 -8.35
CA LEU A 148 -8.38 22.83 -7.68
C LEU A 148 -9.58 22.54 -6.78
N HIS A 149 -10.03 23.52 -5.98
CA HIS A 149 -11.19 23.36 -5.10
C HIS A 149 -12.46 23.03 -5.89
N ASP A 150 -12.72 23.77 -6.96
CA ASP A 150 -13.90 23.59 -7.80
C ASP A 150 -13.89 22.20 -8.48
N SER A 151 -12.72 21.74 -8.95
CA SER A 151 -12.57 20.37 -9.49
C SER A 151 -12.83 19.30 -8.42
N LEU A 152 -12.26 19.46 -7.22
CA LEU A 152 -12.44 18.50 -6.14
C LEU A 152 -13.88 18.48 -5.60
N MET A 153 -14.59 19.61 -5.59
CA MET A 153 -16.00 19.68 -5.19
C MET A 153 -16.91 18.83 -6.08
N GLN A 154 -16.55 18.62 -7.35
CA GLN A 154 -17.31 17.75 -8.25
C GLN A 154 -17.11 16.27 -7.92
N LYS A 155 -15.96 15.91 -7.34
CA LYS A 155 -15.55 14.52 -7.09
C LYS A 155 -15.79 14.07 -5.66
N LEU A 156 -15.82 15.00 -4.69
CA LEU A 156 -15.92 14.70 -3.26
C LEU A 156 -17.19 15.30 -2.66
N PRO A 157 -17.96 14.53 -1.88
CA PRO A 157 -19.21 15.03 -1.27
C PRO A 157 -18.97 16.06 -0.17
N VAL A 158 -17.79 16.02 0.48
CA VAL A 158 -17.40 16.93 1.55
C VAL A 158 -15.94 17.32 1.35
N ILE A 159 -15.67 18.62 1.33
CA ILE A 159 -14.33 19.19 1.21
C ILE A 159 -14.10 20.25 2.31
N PRO A 160 -12.89 20.39 2.86
CA PRO A 160 -12.56 21.49 3.77
C PRO A 160 -12.83 22.85 3.14
N HIS A 161 -13.17 23.84 3.97
CA HIS A 161 -13.42 25.20 3.51
C HIS A 161 -12.14 25.84 2.96
N LEU A 162 -12.21 26.39 1.75
CA LEU A 162 -11.14 27.18 1.17
C LEU A 162 -11.23 28.64 1.69
N PRO A 163 -10.12 29.27 2.14
CA PRO A 163 -10.13 30.64 2.63
C PRO A 163 -10.71 31.60 1.59
N ALA A 164 -11.61 32.51 1.98
CA ALA A 164 -12.33 33.38 1.04
C ALA A 164 -11.44 34.40 0.31
N LYS A 165 -11.94 34.88 -0.84
CA LYS A 165 -11.39 36.05 -1.54
C LYS A 165 -11.50 37.27 -0.62
N SER A 166 -10.48 38.12 -0.64
CA SER A 166 -10.46 39.38 0.09
C SER A 166 -9.62 40.38 -0.67
N TRP A 167 -10.20 41.55 -0.89
CA TRP A 167 -9.57 42.66 -1.60
C TRP A 167 -8.34 43.19 -0.86
N ARG A 168 -8.29 43.04 0.47
CA ARG A 168 -7.17 43.50 1.32
C ARG A 168 -5.83 42.90 0.90
N TYR A 169 -5.84 41.69 0.36
CA TYR A 169 -4.62 41.01 -0.08
C TYR A 169 -4.07 41.49 -1.42
N LYS A 170 -4.76 42.42 -2.10
CA LYS A 170 -4.17 43.21 -3.17
C LYS A 170 -3.22 44.29 -2.64
N LEU A 171 -3.39 44.69 -1.37
CA LEU A 171 -2.64 45.76 -0.72
C LEU A 171 -1.56 45.18 0.20
N VAL A 172 -1.91 44.18 1.01
CA VAL A 172 -1.05 43.59 2.06
C VAL A 172 -0.71 42.13 1.76
N MET A 173 0.49 41.69 2.15
CA MET A 173 0.89 40.29 2.01
C MET A 173 -0.03 39.36 2.82
N PRO A 174 -0.51 38.25 2.24
CA PRO A 174 -1.58 37.44 2.81
C PRO A 174 -1.06 36.34 3.77
N SER A 175 -0.32 36.71 4.83
CA SER A 175 0.32 35.74 5.74
C SER A 175 -0.66 34.78 6.41
N ASP A 176 -1.80 35.29 6.92
CA ASP A 176 -2.83 34.46 7.53
C ASP A 176 -3.41 33.44 6.54
N ARG A 177 -3.61 33.88 5.29
CA ARG A 177 -4.14 33.02 4.23
C ARG A 177 -3.15 31.94 3.83
N ALA A 178 -1.84 32.20 3.83
CA ALA A 178 -0.86 31.14 3.56
C ALA A 178 -1.00 30.00 4.57
N ARG A 179 -1.13 30.32 5.87
CA ARG A 179 -1.38 29.31 6.90
C ARG A 179 -2.66 28.52 6.62
N ASP A 180 -3.75 29.22 6.27
CA ASP A 180 -5.04 28.56 6.06
C ASP A 180 -5.07 27.71 4.77
N LEU A 181 -4.38 28.13 3.70
CA LEU A 181 -4.24 27.35 2.46
C LEU A 181 -3.45 26.06 2.68
N VAL A 182 -2.41 26.10 3.51
CA VAL A 182 -1.68 24.90 3.90
C VAL A 182 -2.56 23.96 4.70
N LEU A 183 -3.30 24.47 5.68
CA LEU A 183 -4.24 23.66 6.46
C LEU A 183 -5.32 23.04 5.56
N TYR A 184 -5.83 23.79 4.59
CA TYR A 184 -6.76 23.29 3.58
C TYR A 184 -6.17 22.11 2.79
N LEU A 185 -4.97 22.27 2.21
CA LEU A 185 -4.31 21.19 1.46
C LEU A 185 -4.02 19.96 2.34
N SER A 186 -3.42 20.16 3.51
CA SER A 186 -3.07 19.06 4.42
C SER A 186 -4.31 18.27 4.84
N ARG A 187 -5.45 18.93 5.12
CA ARG A 187 -6.70 18.27 5.50
C ARG A 187 -7.26 17.43 4.35
N ILE A 188 -7.21 17.92 3.11
CA ILE A 188 -7.68 17.14 1.94
C ILE A 188 -6.80 15.91 1.73
N ILE A 189 -5.47 16.08 1.75
CA ILE A 189 -4.52 14.98 1.58
C ILE A 189 -4.74 13.90 2.67
N GLN A 190 -4.95 14.31 3.91
CA GLN A 190 -5.27 13.40 5.02
C GLN A 190 -6.60 12.68 4.82
N LEU A 191 -7.66 13.39 4.39
CA LEU A 191 -8.98 12.81 4.10
C LEU A 191 -8.87 11.74 3.02
N LEU A 192 -8.19 12.03 1.91
CA LEU A 192 -7.99 11.10 0.81
C LEU A 192 -7.17 9.88 1.27
N THR A 193 -6.06 10.12 1.97
CA THR A 193 -5.21 9.04 2.51
C THR A 193 -5.98 8.11 3.43
N TYR A 194 -6.83 8.66 4.32
CA TYR A 194 -7.66 7.87 5.22
C TYR A 194 -8.62 6.95 4.46
N ARG A 195 -9.14 7.42 3.32
CA ARG A 195 -9.99 6.63 2.41
C ARG A 195 -9.21 5.73 1.44
N LYS A 196 -7.88 5.66 1.55
CA LYS A 196 -6.99 4.93 0.62
C LYS A 196 -7.09 5.43 -0.83
N LEU A 197 -7.33 6.73 -1.00
CA LEU A 197 -7.43 7.41 -2.29
C LEU A 197 -6.34 8.48 -2.43
N PHE A 198 -6.04 8.87 -3.66
CA PHE A 198 -5.31 10.09 -4.00
C PHE A 198 -5.98 10.77 -5.20
N SER A 199 -5.82 12.08 -5.36
CA SER A 199 -6.37 12.84 -6.50
C SER A 199 -5.26 13.14 -7.50
N THR A 200 -5.52 12.87 -8.78
CA THR A 200 -4.61 13.25 -9.87
C THR A 200 -4.52 14.77 -10.03
N ASP A 201 -5.61 15.51 -9.77
CA ASP A 201 -5.60 16.98 -9.78
C ASP A 201 -4.69 17.56 -8.70
N ILE A 202 -4.64 16.95 -7.51
CA ILE A 202 -3.71 17.37 -6.45
C ILE A 202 -2.27 17.07 -6.87
N MET A 203 -2.01 15.90 -7.46
CA MET A 203 -0.66 15.58 -7.94
C MET A 203 -0.22 16.55 -9.05
N ALA A 204 -1.11 16.88 -9.99
CA ALA A 204 -0.85 17.88 -11.04
C ALA A 204 -0.64 19.29 -10.45
N PHE A 205 -1.49 19.70 -9.50
CA PHE A 205 -1.33 20.96 -8.78
C PHE A 205 0.01 21.04 -8.05
N LEU A 206 0.53 19.93 -7.53
CA LEU A 206 1.82 19.84 -6.88
C LEU A 206 2.97 19.47 -7.83
N GLU A 207 2.75 19.47 -9.16
CA GLU A 207 3.75 19.10 -10.18
C GLU A 207 4.44 17.76 -9.89
N ILE A 208 3.68 16.79 -9.35
CA ILE A 208 4.17 15.45 -9.04
C ILE A 208 3.86 14.53 -10.22
N ASP A 209 4.91 14.05 -10.90
CA ASP A 209 4.80 12.92 -11.81
C ASP A 209 4.78 11.61 -11.02
N TYR A 210 3.58 11.27 -10.50
CA TYR A 210 3.39 10.09 -9.68
C TYR A 210 3.59 8.77 -10.45
N CYS A 211 3.55 8.77 -11.79
CA CYS A 211 3.76 7.59 -12.62
C CYS A 211 5.24 7.21 -12.61
N THR A 212 6.10 8.14 -13.01
CA THR A 212 7.56 7.97 -13.01
C THR A 212 8.08 7.73 -11.60
N LEU A 213 7.56 8.47 -10.62
CA LEU A 213 7.94 8.25 -9.22
C LEU A 213 7.58 6.86 -8.72
N ARG A 214 6.45 6.29 -9.16
CA ARG A 214 6.08 4.93 -8.78
C ARG A 214 7.04 3.90 -9.38
N SER A 215 7.38 4.00 -10.66
CA SER A 215 8.28 3.04 -11.30
C SER A 215 9.66 3.05 -10.63
N GLU A 216 10.21 4.24 -10.37
CA GLU A 216 11.49 4.42 -9.70
C GLU A 216 11.48 3.90 -8.25
N GLU A 217 10.46 4.22 -7.45
CA GLU A 217 10.41 3.77 -6.06
C GLU A 217 10.12 2.26 -5.93
N GLU A 218 9.38 1.66 -6.86
CA GLU A 218 9.26 0.21 -6.95
C GLU A 218 10.61 -0.45 -7.30
N ALA A 219 11.40 0.16 -8.20
CA ALA A 219 12.76 -0.30 -8.52
C ALA A 219 13.68 -0.26 -7.30
N LEU A 220 13.72 0.88 -6.60
CA LEU A 220 14.53 1.08 -5.39
C LEU A 220 14.10 0.16 -4.25
N SER A 221 12.80 -0.07 -4.10
CA SER A 221 12.27 -1.00 -3.09
C SER A 221 12.65 -2.44 -3.39
N ALA A 222 12.55 -2.87 -4.66
CA ALA A 222 12.95 -4.22 -5.05
C ALA A 222 14.46 -4.46 -4.87
N ASP A 223 15.29 -3.48 -5.24
CA ASP A 223 16.72 -3.52 -5.03
C ASP A 223 17.08 -3.59 -3.52
N ALA A 224 16.43 -2.76 -2.69
CA ALA A 224 16.56 -2.83 -1.25
C ALA A 224 16.18 -4.22 -0.70
N LEU A 225 15.05 -4.78 -1.14
CA LEU A 225 14.58 -6.10 -0.71
C LEU A 225 15.54 -7.23 -1.09
N ASN A 226 16.19 -7.15 -2.25
CA ASN A 226 17.22 -8.11 -2.64
C ASN A 226 18.43 -8.08 -1.69
N ARG A 227 18.78 -6.91 -1.14
CA ARG A 227 19.85 -6.78 -0.14
C ARG A 227 19.44 -7.23 1.25
N ILE A 228 18.28 -6.79 1.76
CA ILE A 228 17.88 -7.01 3.15
C ILE A 228 17.19 -8.35 3.38
N ALA A 229 16.63 -8.96 2.34
CA ALA A 229 15.90 -10.23 2.39
C ALA A 229 16.22 -11.11 1.18
N PRO A 230 17.50 -11.49 0.98
CA PRO A 230 17.89 -12.36 -0.12
C PRO A 230 17.25 -13.74 0.02
N VAL A 231 17.11 -14.43 -1.10
CA VAL A 231 16.65 -15.83 -1.11
C VAL A 231 17.77 -16.72 -0.60
N LEU A 232 17.63 -17.21 0.63
CA LEU A 232 18.58 -18.13 1.26
C LEU A 232 18.29 -19.58 0.83
N ASP A 233 19.32 -20.41 0.74
CA ASP A 233 19.13 -21.83 0.46
C ASP A 233 18.40 -22.54 1.62
N GLY A 234 17.48 -23.43 1.27
CA GLY A 234 16.59 -24.09 2.23
C GLY A 234 15.40 -23.25 2.73
N SER A 235 15.33 -21.96 2.39
CA SER A 235 14.18 -21.12 2.72
C SER A 235 12.97 -21.40 1.82
N ILE A 236 11.77 -21.00 2.28
CA ILE A 236 10.57 -21.05 1.45
C ILE A 236 10.71 -19.99 0.35
N VAL A 237 10.64 -20.44 -0.90
CA VAL A 237 10.62 -19.58 -2.07
C VAL A 237 9.21 -19.43 -2.62
N PHE A 238 8.94 -18.25 -3.15
CA PHE A 238 7.68 -17.91 -3.80
C PHE A 238 7.90 -17.81 -5.29
N LEU A 239 7.16 -18.61 -6.06
CA LEU A 239 7.31 -18.67 -7.50
C LEU A 239 6.37 -17.67 -8.16
N VAL A 240 6.89 -16.99 -9.18
CA VAL A 240 6.17 -15.98 -9.95
C VAL A 240 6.39 -16.21 -11.43
N ASP A 241 5.33 -16.06 -12.23
CA ASP A 241 5.41 -16.19 -13.68
C ASP A 241 6.45 -15.24 -14.31
N SER A 242 7.25 -15.77 -15.24
CA SER A 242 8.34 -15.02 -15.87
C SER A 242 7.84 -13.97 -16.84
N SER A 243 6.67 -14.14 -17.47
CA SER A 243 6.07 -13.11 -18.34
C SER A 243 5.66 -11.90 -17.50
N TRP A 244 4.93 -12.12 -16.41
CA TRP A 244 4.55 -11.07 -15.46
C TRP A 244 5.77 -10.32 -14.91
N MET A 245 6.81 -11.06 -14.46
CA MET A 245 8.05 -10.44 -13.97
C MET A 245 8.76 -9.62 -15.06
N THR A 246 8.63 -10.00 -16.33
CA THR A 246 9.24 -9.25 -17.44
C THR A 246 8.48 -7.95 -17.71
N GLN A 247 7.15 -7.97 -17.66
CA GLN A 247 6.33 -6.76 -17.74
C GLN A 247 6.67 -5.79 -16.59
N TRP A 248 6.74 -6.31 -15.36
CA TRP A 248 7.16 -5.51 -14.21
C TRP A 248 8.56 -4.90 -14.40
N ARG A 249 9.54 -5.69 -14.86
CA ARG A 249 10.90 -5.17 -15.13
C ARG A 249 10.90 -4.08 -16.19
N ASN A 250 10.11 -4.21 -17.25
CA ASN A 250 10.03 -3.19 -18.29
C ASN A 250 9.42 -1.89 -17.74
N PHE A 251 8.41 -2.00 -16.88
CA PHE A 251 7.81 -0.86 -16.17
C PHE A 251 8.84 -0.12 -15.28
N VAL A 252 9.57 -0.83 -14.42
CA VAL A 252 10.53 -0.17 -13.50
C VAL A 252 11.84 0.28 -14.14
N LEU A 253 12.18 -0.25 -15.31
CA LEU A 253 13.33 0.21 -16.10
C LEU A 253 12.97 1.34 -17.08
N ASP A 254 11.75 1.86 -16.98
CA ASP A 254 11.23 2.97 -17.78
C ASP A 254 11.49 2.81 -19.29
N LYS A 255 11.27 1.60 -19.80
CA LYS A 255 11.21 1.40 -21.25
C LYS A 255 9.89 1.99 -21.71
N ASP A 256 9.93 3.20 -22.27
CA ASP A 256 8.86 3.80 -23.08
C ASP A 256 7.54 4.11 -22.33
N GLY A 257 7.58 4.58 -21.07
CA GLY A 257 6.36 4.96 -20.35
C GLY A 257 5.36 3.79 -20.20
N MET A 258 5.88 2.57 -20.17
CA MET A 258 5.09 1.34 -20.07
C MET A 258 4.21 1.34 -18.83
N SER A 259 2.99 0.83 -18.98
CA SER A 259 2.06 0.69 -17.85
C SER A 259 2.54 -0.36 -16.85
N PRO A 260 2.23 -0.20 -15.55
CA PRO A 260 2.49 -1.25 -14.56
C PRO A 260 1.79 -2.55 -14.96
N PRO A 261 2.35 -3.72 -14.64
CA PRO A 261 1.70 -4.99 -14.94
C PRO A 261 0.36 -5.10 -14.20
N GLY A 262 -0.53 -5.94 -14.73
CA GLY A 262 -1.77 -6.30 -14.07
C GLY A 262 -1.56 -7.17 -12.82
N PRO A 263 -2.63 -7.76 -12.27
CA PRO A 263 -2.52 -8.71 -11.17
C PRO A 263 -1.56 -9.87 -11.49
N ILE A 264 -0.86 -10.38 -10.47
CA ILE A 264 0.10 -11.48 -10.63
C ILE A 264 -0.63 -12.70 -11.23
N SER A 265 -0.17 -13.18 -12.37
CA SER A 265 -0.82 -14.24 -13.17
C SER A 265 -0.08 -15.58 -13.05
N ASN A 266 -0.04 -16.16 -11.85
CA ASN A 266 0.62 -17.45 -11.63
C ASN A 266 -0.19 -18.65 -12.15
N ALA A 267 -1.41 -18.43 -12.65
CA ALA A 267 -2.28 -19.47 -13.16
C ALA A 267 -1.66 -20.20 -14.36
N ASP A 268 -0.87 -19.49 -15.19
CA ASP A 268 -0.26 -20.07 -16.39
C ASP A 268 0.79 -21.15 -16.08
N LEU A 269 1.29 -21.18 -14.84
CA LEU A 269 2.22 -22.20 -14.35
C LEU A 269 1.53 -23.50 -13.93
N LEU A 270 0.20 -23.50 -13.82
CA LEU A 270 -0.59 -24.59 -13.25
C LEU A 270 -1.58 -25.19 -14.26
N ASP A 271 -1.86 -26.48 -14.14
CA ASP A 271 -2.95 -27.18 -14.83
C ASP A 271 -4.31 -26.85 -14.17
N ASP A 272 -5.41 -27.34 -14.75
CA ASP A 272 -6.78 -27.13 -14.25
C ASP A 272 -7.01 -27.72 -12.84
N HIS A 273 -6.13 -28.60 -12.39
CA HIS A 273 -6.14 -29.18 -11.04
C HIS A 273 -5.20 -28.42 -10.08
N GLY A 274 -4.67 -27.27 -10.53
CA GLY A 274 -3.77 -26.41 -9.78
C GLY A 274 -2.38 -27.00 -9.56
N ARG A 275 -1.98 -28.06 -10.28
CA ARG A 275 -0.64 -28.70 -10.23
C ARG A 275 0.30 -28.07 -11.25
N PRO A 276 1.62 -28.08 -11.04
CA PRO A 276 2.56 -27.54 -12.03
C PRO A 276 2.38 -28.18 -13.41
N LYS A 277 2.32 -27.37 -14.48
CA LYS A 277 2.38 -27.88 -15.86
C LYS A 277 3.71 -28.60 -16.08
N LYS A 278 3.74 -29.53 -17.04
CA LYS A 278 4.97 -30.25 -17.44
C LYS A 278 5.97 -29.31 -18.11
N HIS A 279 7.25 -29.63 -18.02
CA HIS A 279 8.38 -28.91 -18.65
C HIS A 279 8.55 -27.42 -18.27
N MET A 280 7.94 -26.98 -17.17
CA MET A 280 8.23 -25.69 -16.55
C MET A 280 9.66 -25.65 -16.00
N VAL A 281 10.50 -24.80 -16.60
CA VAL A 281 11.90 -24.59 -16.22
C VAL A 281 12.19 -23.14 -15.84
N VAL A 282 13.02 -22.95 -14.82
CA VAL A 282 13.63 -21.67 -14.45
C VAL A 282 14.83 -21.38 -15.38
N PRO A 283 15.10 -20.14 -15.79
CA PRO A 283 14.30 -18.92 -15.58
C PRO A 283 13.22 -18.68 -16.63
N ARG A 284 13.07 -19.56 -17.64
CA ARG A 284 12.22 -19.32 -18.81
C ARG A 284 10.75 -19.11 -18.44
N HIS A 285 10.20 -19.92 -17.55
CA HIS A 285 8.76 -19.93 -17.25
C HIS A 285 8.42 -19.23 -15.93
N TYR A 286 9.29 -19.34 -14.94
CA TYR A 286 9.08 -18.70 -13.64
C TYR A 286 10.38 -18.20 -13.03
N ARG A 287 10.23 -17.29 -12.08
CA ARG A 287 11.28 -16.80 -11.17
C ARG A 287 10.91 -17.16 -9.73
N PHE A 288 11.86 -17.00 -8.83
CA PHE A 288 11.66 -17.20 -7.39
C PHE A 288 11.96 -15.91 -6.63
N LEU A 289 11.20 -15.70 -5.56
CA LEU A 289 11.24 -14.52 -4.71
C LEU A 289 11.37 -14.95 -3.24
N SER A 290 11.95 -14.08 -2.43
CA SER A 290 11.90 -14.21 -0.97
C SER A 290 10.49 -13.91 -0.46
N ALA A 291 10.18 -14.29 0.78
CA ALA A 291 8.89 -14.01 1.40
C ALA A 291 8.57 -12.51 1.44
N ALA A 292 9.56 -11.67 1.73
CA ALA A 292 9.42 -10.22 1.77
C ALA A 292 9.12 -9.64 0.36
N ALA A 293 9.87 -10.07 -0.66
CA ALA A 293 9.64 -9.65 -2.03
C ALA A 293 8.25 -10.09 -2.55
N TRP A 294 7.83 -11.33 -2.27
CA TRP A 294 6.48 -11.80 -2.60
C TRP A 294 5.40 -10.94 -1.94
N LYS A 295 5.55 -10.65 -0.65
CA LYS A 295 4.60 -9.83 0.09
C LYS A 295 4.52 -8.42 -0.48
N PHE A 296 5.66 -7.81 -0.82
CA PHE A 296 5.73 -6.52 -1.50
C PHE A 296 4.91 -6.51 -2.79
N PHE A 297 5.16 -7.45 -3.71
CA PHE A 297 4.42 -7.53 -4.97
C PHE A 297 2.94 -7.82 -4.77
N ARG A 298 2.60 -8.76 -3.88
CA ARG A 298 1.20 -9.12 -3.58
C ARG A 298 0.44 -7.97 -2.91
N LEU A 299 1.11 -7.12 -2.15
CA LEU A 299 0.49 -5.93 -1.54
C LEU A 299 0.04 -4.91 -2.60
N ILE A 300 0.84 -4.73 -3.65
CA ILE A 300 0.60 -3.74 -4.71
C ILE A 300 -0.30 -4.30 -5.82
N TYR A 301 0.08 -5.45 -6.37
CA TYR A 301 -0.51 -5.99 -7.59
C TYR A 301 -1.65 -6.98 -7.35
N ARG A 302 -1.74 -7.56 -6.14
CA ARG A 302 -2.70 -8.65 -5.85
C ARG A 302 -2.51 -9.81 -6.85
N GLY A 303 -3.57 -10.57 -7.11
CA GLY A 303 -3.54 -11.73 -8.01
C GLY A 303 -3.09 -13.02 -7.30
N GLY A 304 -2.59 -13.96 -8.09
CA GLY A 304 -2.18 -15.28 -7.64
C GLY A 304 -2.37 -16.36 -8.70
N PRO A 305 -2.41 -17.64 -8.30
CA PRO A 305 -2.29 -18.15 -6.92
C PRO A 305 -0.88 -18.05 -6.33
N GLU A 306 -0.79 -18.11 -4.99
CA GLU A 306 0.49 -18.26 -4.28
C GLU A 306 1.08 -19.67 -4.54
N ILE A 307 2.30 -19.73 -5.06
CA ILE A 307 3.01 -20.99 -5.33
C ILE A 307 4.30 -21.00 -4.52
N THR A 308 4.32 -21.79 -3.44
CA THR A 308 5.42 -21.84 -2.48
C THR A 308 6.10 -23.21 -2.46
N ARG A 309 7.43 -23.22 -2.38
CA ARG A 309 8.30 -24.42 -2.38
C ARG A 309 9.46 -24.27 -1.41
N ASN A 310 10.04 -25.38 -0.97
CA ASN A 310 11.27 -25.41 -0.18
C ASN A 310 12.56 -25.41 -1.03
N THR A 311 12.42 -25.48 -2.36
CA THR A 311 13.53 -25.41 -3.30
C THR A 311 13.13 -24.55 -4.49
N LYS A 312 14.11 -24.14 -5.29
CA LYS A 312 13.93 -23.32 -6.50
C LYS A 312 13.18 -24.04 -7.65
N SER A 313 12.69 -25.27 -7.43
CA SER A 313 11.94 -26.07 -8.41
C SER A 313 10.44 -26.05 -8.14
N ILE A 314 9.63 -25.74 -9.16
CA ILE A 314 8.16 -25.78 -9.09
C ILE A 314 7.60 -27.18 -8.80
N TYR A 315 8.35 -28.24 -9.13
CA TYR A 315 7.95 -29.63 -8.92
C TYR A 315 8.27 -30.15 -7.51
N ALA A 316 8.98 -29.37 -6.70
CA ALA A 316 9.21 -29.73 -5.32
C ALA A 316 7.88 -29.83 -4.54
N PRO A 317 7.87 -30.51 -3.37
CA PRO A 317 6.68 -30.58 -2.54
C PRO A 317 6.12 -29.20 -2.21
N ARG A 318 4.79 -29.09 -2.16
CA ARG A 318 4.13 -27.86 -1.74
C ARG A 318 4.39 -27.64 -0.26
N VAL A 319 4.72 -26.40 0.09
CA VAL A 319 4.86 -25.94 1.47
C VAL A 319 3.90 -24.78 1.68
N PHE A 320 3.25 -24.66 2.83
CA PHE A 320 2.46 -23.46 3.13
C PHE A 320 3.36 -22.36 3.68
N SER A 321 3.18 -21.13 3.21
CA SER A 321 3.70 -19.96 3.92
C SER A 321 3.07 -19.87 5.32
N PRO A 322 3.73 -19.24 6.31
CA PRO A 322 3.16 -19.05 7.64
C PRO A 322 1.78 -18.37 7.60
N GLU A 323 1.62 -17.37 6.72
CA GLU A 323 0.37 -16.66 6.51
C GLU A 323 -0.72 -17.60 5.96
N MET A 324 -0.41 -18.40 4.93
CA MET A 324 -1.36 -19.37 4.37
C MET A 324 -1.71 -20.49 5.36
N ALA A 325 -0.72 -20.99 6.11
CA ALA A 325 -0.95 -22.00 7.14
C ALA A 325 -1.92 -21.48 8.20
N CYS A 326 -1.70 -20.25 8.68
CA CYS A 326 -2.60 -19.58 9.63
C CYS A 326 -4.03 -19.46 9.06
N LEU A 327 -4.18 -19.01 7.81
CA LEU A 327 -5.49 -18.91 7.15
C LEU A 327 -6.19 -20.28 7.05
N LYS A 328 -5.48 -21.34 6.69
CA LYS A 328 -6.04 -22.70 6.60
C LYS A 328 -6.47 -23.22 7.96
N VAL A 329 -5.64 -23.05 8.99
CA VAL A 329 -5.96 -23.43 10.38
C VAL A 329 -7.16 -22.65 10.89
N GLN A 330 -7.17 -21.32 10.73
CA GLN A 330 -8.30 -20.47 11.13
C GLN A 330 -9.60 -20.88 10.44
N THR A 331 -9.55 -21.16 9.14
CA THR A 331 -10.73 -21.59 8.37
C THR A 331 -11.25 -22.93 8.88
N PHE A 332 -10.35 -23.87 9.16
CA PHE A 332 -10.71 -25.17 9.74
C PHE A 332 -11.36 -25.02 11.11
N VAL A 333 -10.73 -24.26 12.02
CA VAL A 333 -11.22 -24.02 13.38
C VAL A 333 -12.56 -23.29 13.37
N ARG A 334 -12.70 -22.22 12.58
CA ARG A 334 -13.98 -21.49 12.43
C ARG A 334 -15.08 -22.40 11.89
N GLY A 335 -14.78 -23.22 10.87
CA GLY A 335 -15.73 -24.18 10.33
C GLY A 335 -16.16 -25.22 11.35
N PHE A 336 -15.23 -25.73 12.16
CA PHE A 336 -15.52 -26.66 13.25
C PHE A 336 -16.40 -26.00 14.33
N LEU A 337 -16.02 -24.81 14.81
CA LEU A 337 -16.78 -24.07 15.82
C LEU A 337 -18.18 -23.72 15.34
N ALA A 338 -18.32 -23.29 14.08
CA ALA A 338 -19.62 -23.01 13.47
C ALA A 338 -20.51 -24.25 13.44
N ARG A 339 -19.98 -25.42 13.02
CA ARG A 339 -20.72 -26.69 13.04
C ARG A 339 -21.10 -27.10 14.46
N SER A 340 -20.20 -26.97 15.43
CA SER A 340 -20.46 -27.26 16.84
C SER A 340 -21.54 -26.36 17.43
N HIS A 341 -21.47 -25.05 17.17
CA HIS A 341 -22.49 -24.09 17.60
C HIS A 341 -23.85 -24.36 16.94
N ALA A 342 -23.87 -24.62 15.62
CA ALA A 342 -25.09 -24.99 14.91
C ALA A 342 -25.70 -26.29 15.47
N HIS A 343 -24.87 -27.28 15.81
CA HIS A 343 -25.34 -28.52 16.41
C HIS A 343 -25.95 -28.30 17.81
N ARG A 344 -25.27 -27.56 18.69
CA ARG A 344 -25.78 -27.20 20.02
C ARG A 344 -27.08 -26.42 19.94
N ARG A 345 -27.18 -25.44 19.03
CA ARG A 345 -28.39 -24.64 18.81
C ARG A 345 -29.55 -25.50 18.30
N ARG A 346 -29.32 -26.44 17.37
CA ARG A 346 -30.37 -27.38 16.94
C ARG A 346 -30.86 -28.26 18.08
N HIS A 347 -29.92 -28.79 18.89
CA HIS A 347 -30.27 -29.61 20.05
C HIS A 347 -31.09 -28.82 21.07
N ALA A 348 -30.69 -27.58 21.38
CA ALA A 348 -31.42 -26.69 22.29
C ALA A 348 -32.84 -26.36 21.78
N MET A 349 -33.05 -26.29 20.47
CA MET A 349 -34.37 -26.06 19.87
C MET A 349 -35.15 -27.36 19.56
N GLY A 350 -34.67 -28.52 20.04
CA GLY A 350 -35.36 -29.81 19.87
C GLY A 350 -35.40 -30.33 18.43
N PHE A 351 -34.62 -29.76 17.50
CA PHE A 351 -34.62 -30.19 16.11
C PHE A 351 -33.90 -31.54 15.93
N ARG A 352 -34.60 -32.52 15.36
CA ARG A 352 -34.04 -33.84 15.01
C ARG A 352 -33.02 -33.73 13.87
N ARG A 353 -32.08 -34.67 13.82
CA ARG A 353 -31.09 -34.75 12.74
C ARG A 353 -31.77 -35.30 11.47
N PRO A 354 -31.72 -34.59 10.32
CA PRO A 354 -32.40 -35.03 9.08
C PRO A 354 -31.77 -36.26 8.40
N ILE A 355 -30.79 -36.91 9.03
CA ILE A 355 -30.09 -38.07 8.47
C ILE A 355 -30.73 -39.39 8.90
N MET A 356 -31.50 -39.41 10.00
CA MET A 356 -32.08 -40.64 10.52
C MET A 356 -33.49 -40.92 9.98
N GLU A 357 -34.24 -39.89 9.59
CA GLU A 357 -35.59 -40.04 9.01
C GLU A 357 -35.53 -40.70 7.63
N ARG A 358 -34.59 -40.30 6.75
CA ARG A 358 -34.45 -40.93 5.42
C ARG A 358 -34.03 -42.39 5.49
N SER A 359 -33.20 -42.78 6.46
CA SER A 359 -32.79 -44.19 6.59
C SER A 359 -33.87 -45.05 7.23
N PHE A 360 -34.65 -44.49 8.17
CA PHE A 360 -35.82 -45.18 8.73
C PHE A 360 -36.94 -45.34 7.71
N GLU A 361 -37.29 -44.28 6.97
CA GLU A 361 -38.29 -44.32 5.89
C GLU A 361 -37.87 -45.29 4.77
N ALA A 362 -36.58 -45.31 4.40
CA ALA A 362 -36.05 -46.27 3.44
C ALA A 362 -36.10 -47.73 3.95
N MET A 363 -35.82 -47.96 5.24
CA MET A 363 -35.96 -49.29 5.85
C MET A 363 -37.42 -49.74 5.94
N GLU A 364 -38.32 -48.83 6.31
CA GLU A 364 -39.74 -49.12 6.48
C GLU A 364 -40.42 -49.42 5.13
N THR A 365 -40.05 -48.67 4.08
CA THR A 365 -40.47 -48.96 2.70
C THR A 365 -39.94 -50.29 2.19
N LEU A 366 -38.68 -50.65 2.49
CA LEU A 366 -38.12 -51.97 2.18
C LEU A 366 -38.89 -53.10 2.87
N GLN A 367 -39.15 -52.98 4.17
CA GLN A 367 -39.90 -53.99 4.94
C GLN A 367 -41.35 -54.13 4.44
N LEU A 368 -42.00 -53.03 4.05
CA LEU A 368 -43.33 -53.06 3.44
C LEU A 368 -43.32 -53.73 2.07
N THR A 369 -42.28 -53.53 1.25
CA THR A 369 -42.15 -54.24 -0.03
C THR A 369 -41.90 -55.73 0.16
N GLU A 370 -41.08 -56.13 1.12
CA GLU A 370 -40.81 -57.55 1.44
C GLU A 370 -42.08 -58.26 1.94
N ARG A 371 -42.86 -57.61 2.83
CA ARG A 371 -44.14 -58.16 3.30
C ARG A 371 -45.16 -58.32 2.19
N LYS A 372 -45.25 -57.33 1.29
CA LYS A 372 -46.12 -57.43 0.11
C LYS A 372 -45.72 -58.61 -0.79
N GLN A 373 -44.42 -58.79 -1.05
CA GLN A 373 -43.92 -59.90 -1.86
C GLN A 373 -44.14 -61.27 -1.22
N ALA A 374 -44.12 -61.36 0.12
CA ALA A 374 -44.42 -62.59 0.84
C ALA A 374 -45.92 -62.95 0.75
N THR A 375 -46.81 -61.96 0.79
CA THR A 375 -48.26 -62.18 0.66
C THR A 375 -48.73 -62.50 -0.75
N THR A 376 -47.98 -62.16 -1.80
CA THR A 376 -48.34 -62.50 -3.19
C THR A 376 -47.82 -63.87 -3.64
N LYS A 377 -47.03 -64.56 -2.81
CA LYS A 377 -46.45 -65.89 -3.11
C LYS A 377 -47.12 -67.05 -2.36
N SER A 378 -48.16 -66.76 -1.58
CA SER A 378 -49.09 -67.75 -1.01
C SER A 378 -50.44 -67.60 -1.68
#